data_AF-A0AAN6ENT5-F1
#
_entry.id   AF-A0AAN6ENT5-F1
#
_cell.length_a   1.000
_cell.length_b   1.000
_cell.length_c   1.000
_cell.angle_alpha   90.00
_cell.angle_beta   90.00
_cell.angle_gamma   90.00
#
_symmetry.space_group_name_H-M   'P 1'
#
loop_
_entity.id
_entity.type
_entity.pdbx_description
1 polymer ?
#
loop_
_entity_poly.entity_id
_entity_poly.type
_entity_poly.pdbx_seq_one_letter_code
_entity_poly.pdbx_strand_id
1 'polypeptide(L)'
;MAEEAANKARGYKSTLSNPNTSDEAKQHAKEVLENELGEGDVKLSDEGGKDPGNVARGLKAAINNPNVSEEGKKSAQEKLDNM
;
A
#
# COMPACT_ATOMS: atom_id res chain seq x y z
N MET A 1 11.78 1.44 -18.29
CA MET A 1 11.16 2.78 -18.44
C MET A 1 9.98 2.99 -17.49
N ALA A 2 9.05 2.03 -17.31
CA ALA A 2 7.91 2.20 -16.38
C ALA A 2 8.31 2.32 -14.88
N GLU A 3 9.40 1.67 -14.46
CA GLU A 3 9.84 1.66 -13.06
C GLU A 3 10.40 3.01 -12.58
N GLU A 4 10.99 3.81 -13.47
CA GLU A 4 11.51 5.13 -13.13
C GLU A 4 10.37 6.12 -12.87
N ALA A 5 9.30 6.06 -13.66
CA ALA A 5 8.09 6.84 -13.45
C ALA A 5 7.43 6.47 -12.11
N ALA A 6 7.32 5.17 -11.79
CA ALA A 6 6.78 4.72 -10.51
C ALA A 6 7.61 5.19 -9.30
N ASN A 7 8.94 5.16 -9.41
CA ASN A 7 9.84 5.63 -8.35
C ASN A 7 9.79 7.16 -8.17
N LYS A 8 9.74 7.92 -9.27
CA LYS A 8 9.53 9.38 -9.25
C LYS A 8 8.18 9.73 -8.62
N ALA A 9 7.11 9.03 -8.99
CA ALA A 9 5.78 9.25 -8.42
C ALA A 9 5.74 9.04 -6.90
N ARG A 10 6.44 8.02 -6.40
CA ARG A 10 6.58 7.77 -4.95
C ARG A 10 7.30 8.93 -4.25
N GLY A 11 8.39 9.44 -4.81
CA GLY A 11 9.10 10.61 -4.30
C GLY A 11 8.21 11.86 -4.26
N TYR A 12 7.58 12.15 -5.40
CA TYR A 12 6.34 12.92 -5.58
C TYR A 12 5.45 12.95 -4.33
N LYS A 13 4.85 11.80 -4.07
CA LYS A 13 3.85 11.62 -3.02
C LYS A 13 4.41 11.83 -1.62
N SER A 14 5.68 11.47 -1.38
CA SER A 14 6.35 11.73 -0.11
C SER A 14 6.53 13.22 0.17
N THR A 15 6.86 14.03 -0.84
CA THR A 15 6.98 15.49 -0.66
C THR A 15 5.64 16.14 -0.30
N LEU A 16 4.53 15.64 -0.85
CA LEU A 16 3.18 16.11 -0.52
C LEU A 16 2.81 15.81 0.94
N SER A 17 3.19 14.63 1.45
CA SER A 17 2.87 14.21 2.83
C SER A 17 3.82 14.76 3.89
N ASN A 18 5.00 15.26 3.52
CA ASN A 18 5.97 15.76 4.48
C ASN A 18 5.57 17.18 4.98
N PRO A 19 5.39 17.38 6.31
CA PRO A 19 5.00 18.67 6.86
C PRO A 19 6.12 19.73 6.79
N ASN A 20 7.38 19.31 6.65
CA ASN A 20 8.53 20.21 6.57
C ASN A 20 8.81 20.75 5.16
N THR A 21 7.93 20.47 4.20
CA THR A 21 8.07 20.90 2.80
C THR A 21 7.24 22.14 2.54
N SER A 22 7.81 23.10 1.84
CA SER A 22 7.16 24.36 1.44
C SER A 22 5.96 24.12 0.53
N ASP A 23 4.96 24.99 0.59
CA ASP A 23 3.72 24.88 -0.19
C ASP A 23 3.98 24.92 -1.71
N GLU A 24 4.92 25.75 -2.16
CA GLU A 24 5.30 25.83 -3.57
C GLU A 24 5.88 24.49 -4.09
N ALA A 25 6.69 23.82 -3.26
CA ALA A 25 7.24 22.50 -3.60
C ALA A 25 6.15 21.42 -3.66
N LYS A 26 5.13 21.52 -2.79
CA LYS A 26 3.97 20.61 -2.82
C LYS A 26 3.12 20.86 -4.06
N GLN A 27 2.86 22.10 -4.43
CA GLN A 27 2.09 22.41 -5.63
C GLN A 27 2.79 21.88 -6.89
N HIS A 28 4.09 22.12 -7.02
CA HIS A 28 4.89 21.59 -8.12
C HIS A 28 4.90 20.05 -8.15
N ALA A 29 5.08 19.40 -7.00
CA ALA A 29 5.00 17.95 -6.87
C ALA A 29 3.64 17.39 -7.33
N LYS A 30 2.54 18.08 -7.00
CA LYS A 30 1.19 17.70 -7.42
C LYS A 30 1.02 17.84 -8.95
N GLU A 31 1.51 18.94 -9.51
CA GLU A 31 1.40 19.21 -10.94
C GLU A 31 2.19 18.20 -11.79
N VAL A 32 3.41 17.84 -11.39
CA VAL A 32 4.22 16.81 -12.06
C VAL A 32 3.58 15.43 -11.94
N LEU A 33 2.95 15.11 -10.80
CA LEU A 33 2.22 13.87 -10.62
C LEU A 33 0.99 13.77 -11.54
N GLU A 34 0.22 14.85 -11.67
CA GLU A 34 -0.97 14.90 -12.54
C GLU A 34 -0.59 14.89 -14.03
N ASN A 35 0.35 15.75 -14.44
CA ASN A 35 0.63 16.02 -15.86
C ASN A 35 1.65 15.06 -16.48
N GLU A 36 2.75 14.75 -15.79
CA GLU A 36 3.88 13.99 -16.37
C GLU A 36 3.81 12.50 -16.08
N LEU A 37 3.39 12.15 -14.87
CA LEU A 37 3.34 10.75 -14.45
C LEU A 37 1.99 10.11 -14.77
N GLY A 38 1.01 10.95 -15.16
CA GLY A 38 -0.40 10.63 -15.14
C GLY A 38 -0.80 10.32 -13.70
N GLU A 39 -1.97 10.79 -13.28
CA GLU A 39 -2.70 10.04 -12.27
C GLU A 39 -3.07 8.67 -12.87
N GLY A 40 -2.09 7.79 -13.04
CA GLY A 40 -2.27 6.39 -12.72
C GLY A 40 -2.64 6.41 -11.26
N ASP A 41 -3.93 6.65 -11.03
CA ASP A 41 -4.74 6.31 -9.89
C ASP A 41 -4.01 5.23 -9.11
N VAL A 42 -3.08 5.66 -8.27
CA VAL A 42 -2.69 4.89 -7.09
C VAL A 42 -3.86 5.12 -6.14
N LYS A 43 -5.08 4.77 -6.58
CA LYS A 43 -5.93 3.97 -5.74
C LYS A 43 -4.94 2.99 -5.11
N LEU A 44 -5.02 2.90 -3.80
CA LEU A 44 -4.78 1.63 -3.15
C LEU A 44 -5.83 0.64 -3.68
N SER A 45 -5.93 0.48 -5.01
CA SER A 45 -6.61 -0.60 -5.66
C SER A 45 -5.71 -1.74 -5.30
N ASP A 46 -6.13 -2.48 -4.30
CA ASP A 46 -6.58 -3.86 -4.43
C ASP A 46 -6.78 -4.42 -5.87
N GLU A 47 -6.10 -3.93 -6.92
CA GLU A 47 -6.08 -4.43 -8.32
C GLU A 47 -4.84 -5.27 -8.60
N GLY A 48 -3.85 -5.29 -7.71
CA GLY A 48 -3.06 -6.48 -7.49
C GLY A 48 -3.78 -7.29 -6.43
N GLY A 49 -4.82 -8.05 -6.81
CA GLY A 49 -5.57 -8.88 -5.88
C GLY A 49 -4.59 -9.55 -4.92
N LYS A 50 -4.77 -9.31 -3.61
CA LYS A 50 -3.76 -9.67 -2.59
C LYS A 50 -3.21 -11.05 -2.91
N ASP A 51 -1.91 -11.16 -3.18
CA ASP A 51 -1.32 -12.45 -3.53
C ASP A 51 -1.79 -13.45 -2.48
N PRO A 52 -2.48 -14.54 -2.87
CA PRO A 52 -3.04 -15.48 -1.90
C PRO A 52 -1.95 -15.99 -0.95
N GLY A 53 -0.70 -16.10 -1.42
CA GLY A 53 0.46 -16.43 -0.60
C GLY A 53 0.86 -15.35 0.44
N ASN A 54 0.60 -14.06 0.19
CA ASN A 54 0.82 -12.99 1.16
C ASN A 54 -0.30 -12.94 2.20
N VAL A 55 -1.55 -13.17 1.77
CA VAL A 55 -2.69 -13.26 2.71
C VAL A 55 -2.56 -14.48 3.61
N ALA A 56 -2.24 -15.65 3.05
CA ALA A 56 -2.02 -16.86 3.83
C ALA A 56 -0.88 -16.69 4.86
N ARG A 57 0.21 -16.01 4.46
CA ARG A 57 1.29 -15.65 5.40
C ARG A 57 0.80 -14.75 6.53
N GLY A 58 0.00 -13.73 6.23
CA GLY A 58 -0.59 -12.83 7.23
C GLY A 58 -1.54 -13.56 8.20
N LEU A 59 -2.40 -14.43 7.67
CA LEU A 59 -3.30 -15.25 8.48
C LEU A 59 -2.53 -16.22 9.39
N LYS A 60 -1.48 -16.87 8.87
CA LYS A 60 -0.60 -17.74 9.68
C LYS A 60 0.13 -16.97 10.78
N ALA A 61 0.56 -15.74 10.50
CA ALA A 61 1.16 -14.88 11.51
C ALA A 61 0.14 -14.51 12.60
N ALA A 62 -1.10 -14.20 12.23
CA ALA A 62 -2.18 -13.91 13.18
C ALA A 62 -2.48 -15.09 14.11
N ILE A 63 -2.47 -16.34 13.60
CA ILE A 63 -2.69 -17.56 14.38
C ILE A 63 -1.60 -17.74 15.46
N ASN A 64 -0.35 -17.45 15.14
CA ASN A 64 0.78 -17.65 16.05
C ASN A 64 1.07 -16.44 16.96
N ASN A 65 0.41 -15.31 16.73
CA ASN A 65 0.67 -14.09 17.47
C ASN A 65 0.00 -14.16 18.87
N PRO A 66 0.76 -14.08 19.98
CA PRO A 66 0.20 -14.12 21.33
C PRO A 66 -0.66 -12.89 21.66
N ASN A 67 -0.53 -11.79 20.91
CA ASN A 67 -1.34 -10.58 21.07
C ASN A 67 -2.71 -10.67 20.37
N VAL A 68 -2.98 -11.75 19.64
CA VAL A 68 -4.26 -11.97 18.96
C VAL A 68 -5.15 -12.84 19.84
N SER A 69 -6.41 -12.43 20.01
CA SER A 69 -7.41 -13.18 20.75
C SER A 69 -7.66 -14.56 20.14
N GLU A 70 -8.07 -15.53 20.96
CA GLU A 70 -8.38 -16.90 20.49
C GLU A 70 -9.43 -16.93 19.37
N GLU A 71 -10.46 -16.08 19.44
CA GLU A 71 -11.47 -15.93 18.38
C GLU A 71 -10.88 -15.36 17.07
N GLY A 72 -9.92 -14.44 17.18
CA GLY A 72 -9.19 -13.88 16.05
C GLY A 72 -8.27 -14.92 15.39
N LYS A 73 -7.61 -15.76 16.19
CA LYS A 73 -6.81 -16.90 15.69
C LYS A 73 -7.69 -17.92 14.97
N LYS A 74 -8.83 -18.28 15.56
CA LYS A 74 -9.78 -19.23 14.96
C LYS A 74 -10.32 -18.71 13.63
N SER A 75 -10.75 -17.45 13.58
CA SER A 75 -11.19 -16.80 12.33
C SER A 75 -10.08 -16.74 11.28
N ALA A 76 -8.83 -16.48 11.68
CA ALA A 76 -7.70 -16.48 10.77
C ALA A 76 -7.40 -17.87 10.21
N GLN A 77 -7.57 -18.91 11.03
CA GLN A 77 -7.44 -20.31 10.63
C GLN A 77 -8.55 -20.73 9.67
N GLU A 78 -9.82 -20.40 9.94
CA GLU A 78 -10.92 -20.70 9.03
C GLU A 78 -10.74 -20.01 7.66
N LYS A 79 -10.26 -18.77 7.64
CA LYS A 79 -9.95 -18.06 6.39
C LYS A 79 -8.76 -18.66 5.64
N LEU A 80 -7.78 -19.23 6.35
CA LEU A 80 -6.64 -19.90 5.75
C LEU A 80 -7.03 -21.25 5.14
N ASP A 81 -7.98 -21.96 5.75
CA ASP A 81 -8.49 -23.24 5.29
C ASP A 81 -9.43 -23.09 4.08
N ASN A 82 -10.20 -21.99 4.02
CA ASN A 82 -11.08 -21.64 2.91
C ASN A 82 -10.39 -20.89 1.75
N MET A 83 -9.07 -20.74 1.79
CA MET A 83 -8.25 -20.12 0.73
C MET A 83 -7.80 -21.13 -0.31
#